data_AF-A0AAT9WC93-F1
#
_entry.id   AF-A0AAT9WC93-F1
#
_cell.length_a   1.000
_cell.length_b   1.000
_cell.length_c   1.000
_cell.angle_alpha   90.00
_cell.angle_beta   90.00
_cell.angle_gamma   90.00
#
_symmetry.space_group_name_H-M   'P 1'
#
loop_
_entity.id
_entity.type
_entity.pdbx_description
1 polymer ?
#
loop_
_entity_poly.entity_id
_entity_poly.type
_entity_poly.pdbx_seq_one_letter_code
_entity_poly.pdbx_strand_id
1 'polypeptide(L)'
;MPNISEKDLAVFISLLSSKIVEMKHELRDLQAIDADDASDEEIENQCEIQECIEQYDNILGGVREEYEAGLVDEINLPSYEALTKASDSTKLRIRPR
;
A
#
# COMPACT_ATOMS: atom_id res chain seq x y z
N MET A 1 -9.05 23.38 3.32
CA MET A 1 -8.66 22.27 2.42
C MET A 1 -9.95 21.65 1.90
N PRO A 2 -10.04 21.17 0.65
CA PRO A 2 -11.22 20.44 0.21
C PRO A 2 -11.41 19.23 1.14
N ASN A 3 -12.55 19.13 1.82
CA ASN A 3 -12.89 17.98 2.66
C ASN A 3 -13.01 16.75 1.74
N ILE A 4 -11.96 15.95 1.66
CA ILE A 4 -12.03 14.62 1.06
C ILE A 4 -13.00 13.81 1.93
N SER A 5 -14.00 13.18 1.31
CA SER A 5 -14.99 12.42 2.08
C SER A 5 -14.36 11.14 2.65
N GLU A 6 -14.90 10.61 3.74
CA GLU A 6 -14.44 9.36 4.35
C GLU A 6 -14.55 8.18 3.37
N LYS A 7 -15.49 8.25 2.42
CA LYS A 7 -15.62 7.29 1.32
C LYS A 7 -14.44 7.37 0.36
N ASP A 8 -14.01 8.59 0.02
CA ASP A 8 -12.85 8.81 -0.85
C ASP A 8 -11.56 8.38 -0.14
N LEU A 9 -11.45 8.65 1.17
CA LEU A 9 -10.35 8.15 2.01
C LEU A 9 -10.33 6.63 2.05
N ALA A 10 -11.48 5.95 2.19
CA ALA A 10 -11.54 4.49 2.20
C ALA A 10 -11.04 3.88 0.87
N VAL A 11 -11.41 4.48 -0.26
CA VAL A 11 -10.93 4.07 -1.60
C VAL A 11 -9.43 4.33 -1.71
N PHE A 12 -8.97 5.51 -1.29
CA PHE A 12 -7.55 5.88 -1.32
C PHE A 12 -6.69 4.93 -0.48
N ILE A 13 -7.10 4.65 0.76
CA ILE A 13 -6.42 3.69 1.66
C ILE A 13 -6.32 2.31 1.00
N SER A 14 -7.41 1.83 0.38
CA SER A 14 -7.44 0.52 -0.27
C SER A 14 -6.49 0.44 -1.47
N LEU A 15 -6.47 1.48 -2.31
CA LEU A 15 -5.59 1.56 -3.48
C LEU A 15 -4.12 1.66 -3.06
N LEU A 16 -3.81 2.56 -2.12
CA LEU A 16 -2.45 2.78 -1.66
C LEU A 16 -1.91 1.53 -0.95
N SER A 17 -2.72 0.88 -0.10
CA SER A 17 -2.37 -0.39 0.52
C SER A 17 -2.07 -1.48 -0.51
N SER A 18 -2.89 -1.60 -1.56
CA SER A 18 -2.64 -2.56 -2.65
C SER A 18 -1.34 -2.27 -3.38
N LYS A 19 -1.04 -0.99 -3.66
CA LYS A 19 0.20 -0.60 -4.34
C LYS A 19 1.45 -0.87 -3.48
N ILE A 20 1.37 -0.64 -2.16
CA ILE A 20 2.45 -0.97 -1.22
C ILE A 20 2.71 -2.47 -1.21
N VAL A 21 1.67 -3.30 -1.20
CA VAL A 21 1.82 -4.77 -1.28
C VAL A 21 2.49 -5.17 -2.60
N GLU A 22 2.08 -4.59 -3.72
CA GLU A 22 2.72 -4.82 -5.03
C GLU A 22 4.21 -4.47 -5.02
N MET A 23 4.57 -3.29 -4.51
CA MET A 23 5.96 -2.86 -4.42
C MET A 23 6.78 -3.71 -3.45
N LYS A 24 6.20 -4.17 -2.33
CA LYS A 24 6.85 -5.11 -1.40
C LYS A 24 7.13 -6.46 -2.08
N HIS A 25 6.27 -6.91 -2.99
CA HIS A 25 6.53 -8.10 -3.80
C HIS A 25 7.66 -7.87 -4.80
N GLU A 26 7.61 -6.76 -5.54
CA GLU A 26 8.65 -6.38 -6.50
C GLU A 26 10.04 -6.26 -5.83
N LEU A 27 10.10 -5.58 -4.68
CA LEU A 27 11.32 -5.49 -3.88
C LEU A 27 11.83 -6.86 -3.44
N ARG A 28 10.94 -7.77 -3.03
CA ARG A 28 11.33 -9.14 -2.66
C ARG A 28 11.89 -9.90 -3.85
N ASP A 29 11.29 -9.74 -5.04
CA ASP A 29 11.75 -10.40 -6.25
C ASP A 29 13.15 -9.89 -6.66
N LEU A 30 13.42 -8.59 -6.51
CA LEU A 30 14.74 -8.01 -6.72
C LEU A 30 15.76 -8.45 -5.66
N GLN A 31 15.35 -8.53 -4.39
CA GLN A 31 16.20 -9.01 -3.29
C GLN A 31 16.48 -10.52 -3.35
N ALA A 32 15.79 -11.26 -4.21
CA ALA A 32 16.06 -12.68 -4.45
C ALA A 32 17.27 -12.88 -5.39
N ILE A 33 17.74 -11.83 -6.05
CA ILE A 33 18.99 -11.84 -6.81
C ILE A 33 20.15 -11.93 -5.81
N ASP A 34 21.10 -12.85 -6.06
CA ASP A 34 22.27 -12.99 -5.19
C ASP A 34 23.02 -11.66 -5.10
N ALA A 35 23.35 -11.22 -3.89
CA ALA A 35 23.95 -9.90 -3.65
C ALA A 35 25.32 -9.73 -4.34
N ASP A 36 26.02 -10.83 -4.60
CA ASP A 36 27.29 -10.86 -5.34
C ASP A 36 27.10 -10.72 -6.86
N ASP A 37 25.90 -11.00 -7.38
CA ASP A 37 25.53 -10.92 -8.80
C ASP A 37 24.67 -9.69 -9.14
N ALA A 38 24.21 -8.95 -8.13
CA ALA A 38 23.42 -7.74 -8.32
C ALA A 38 24.27 -6.60 -8.93
N SER A 39 23.77 -6.03 -10.02
CA SER A 39 24.32 -4.83 -10.63
C SER A 39 24.03 -3.57 -9.80
N ASP A 40 24.84 -2.53 -9.98
CA ASP A 40 24.60 -1.22 -9.34
C ASP A 40 23.19 -0.66 -9.66
N GLU A 41 22.69 -0.91 -10.88
CA GLU A 41 21.34 -0.51 -11.32
C GLU A 41 20.24 -1.26 -10.54
N GLU A 42 20.42 -2.56 -10.27
CA GLU A 42 19.48 -3.35 -9.47
C GLU A 42 19.49 -2.91 -8.00
N ILE A 43 20.66 -2.56 -7.47
CA ILE A 43 20.80 -2.02 -6.10
C ILE A 43 20.12 -0.65 -5.99
N GLU A 44 20.32 0.22 -6.98
CA GLU A 44 19.65 1.54 -7.04
C GLU A 44 18.12 1.37 -7.09
N ASN A 45 17.63 0.49 -7.97
CA ASN A 45 16.20 0.21 -8.07
C ASN A 45 15.61 -0.36 -6.75
N GLN A 46 16.34 -1.23 -6.05
CA GLN A 46 15.93 -1.71 -4.72
C GLN A 46 15.81 -0.54 -3.72
N CYS A 47 16.77 0.39 -3.71
CA CYS A 47 16.74 1.56 -2.84
C CYS A 47 15.54 2.46 -3.17
N GLU A 48 15.31 2.76 -4.45
CA GLU A 48 14.20 3.61 -4.90
C GLU A 48 12.84 3.02 -4.52
N ILE A 49 12.65 1.71 -4.74
CA ILE A 49 11.41 1.03 -4.37
C ILE A 49 11.22 1.06 -2.85
N GLN A 50 12.28 0.84 -2.08
CA GLN A 50 12.21 0.88 -0.62
C GLN A 50 11.84 2.28 -0.10
N GLU A 51 12.46 3.34 -0.62
CA GLU A 51 12.13 4.72 -0.26
C GLU A 51 10.67 5.06 -0.61
N CYS A 52 10.20 4.59 -1.78
CA CYS A 52 8.82 4.81 -2.20
C CYS A 52 7.82 4.07 -1.29
N ILE A 53 8.14 2.84 -0.86
CA ILE A 53 7.33 2.09 0.13
C ILE A 53 7.23 2.89 1.43
N GLU A 54 8.36 3.39 1.94
CA GLU A 54 8.39 4.16 3.21
C GLU A 54 7.57 5.44 3.12
N GLN A 55 7.65 6.17 2.01
CA GLN A 55 6.83 7.36 1.76
C GLN A 55 5.34 7.03 1.75
N TYR A 56 4.94 5.94 1.09
CA TYR A 56 3.55 5.53 1.02
C TYR A 56 3.03 5.00 2.35
N ASP A 57 3.81 4.23 3.12
CA ASP A 57 3.45 3.81 4.47
C ASP A 57 3.26 5.04 5.40
N ASN A 58 4.10 6.09 5.28
CA ASN A 58 3.94 7.34 6.02
C ASN A 58 2.66 8.11 5.66
N ILE A 59 2.36 8.26 4.35
CA ILE A 59 1.11 8.89 3.88
C ILE A 59 -0.09 8.13 4.40
N LEU A 60 -0.04 6.79 4.34
CA LEU A 60 -1.11 5.92 4.76
C LEU A 60 -1.33 5.99 6.29
N GLY A 61 -0.26 6.17 7.06
CA GLY A 61 -0.32 6.49 8.49
C GLY A 61 -1.04 7.81 8.78
N GLY A 62 -0.73 8.89 8.04
CA GLY A 62 -1.41 10.18 8.19
C GLY A 62 -2.90 10.11 7.81
N VAL A 63 -3.23 9.44 6.71
CA VAL A 63 -4.62 9.30 6.25
C VAL A 63 -5.44 8.39 7.16
N ARG A 64 -4.81 7.41 7.82
CA ARG A 64 -5.48 6.55 8.80
C ARG A 64 -6.09 7.36 9.95
N GLU A 65 -5.34 8.32 10.49
CA GLU A 65 -5.80 9.14 11.62
C GLU A 65 -7.04 9.95 11.23
N GLU A 66 -7.04 10.57 10.05
CA GLU A 66 -8.18 11.32 9.51
C GLU A 66 -9.40 10.41 9.28
N TYR A 67 -9.17 9.22 8.73
CA TYR A 67 -10.22 8.26 8.45
C TYR A 67 -10.86 7.67 9.71
N GLU A 68 -10.05 7.27 10.69
CA GLU A 68 -10.53 6.72 11.96
C GLU A 68 -11.24 7.79 12.80
N ALA A 69 -10.82 9.05 12.74
CA ALA A 69 -11.52 10.16 13.38
C ALA A 69 -12.92 10.38 12.76
N GLY A 70 -13.04 10.34 11.43
CA GLY A 70 -14.33 10.50 10.74
C GLY A 70 -15.30 9.32 10.91
N LEU A 71 -14.77 8.11 11.17
CA LEU A 71 -15.57 6.91 11.45
C LEU A 71 -16.38 6.99 12.76
N VAL A 72 -15.94 7.80 13.72
CA VAL A 72 -16.60 7.96 15.04
C VAL A 72 -18.00 8.57 14.89
N ASP A 73 -18.26 9.30 13.80
CA ASP A 73 -19.51 10.02 13.53
C ASP A 73 -20.62 9.16 12.83
N GLU A 74 -20.80 7.90 13.25
CA GLU A 74 -21.89 6.98 12.80
C GLU A 74 -21.90 6.59 11.31
N ILE A 75 -20.79 6.70 10.58
CA ILE A 75 -20.72 6.25 9.19
C ILE A 75 -20.45 4.73 9.12
N ASN A 76 -21.32 3.97 8.43
CA ASN A 76 -21.17 2.53 8.20
C ASN A 76 -20.08 2.23 7.14
N LEU A 77 -18.83 2.56 7.47
CA LEU A 77 -17.65 2.31 6.65
C LEU A 77 -16.78 1.20 7.26
N PRO A 78 -16.02 0.44 6.44
CA PRO A 78 -15.14 -0.60 6.95
C PRO A 78 -14.05 -0.05 7.88
N SER A 79 -13.54 -0.85 8.81
CA SER A 79 -12.35 -0.42 9.57
C SER A 79 -11.13 -0.31 8.65
N TYR A 80 -10.17 0.53 9.04
CA TYR A 80 -8.87 0.61 8.36
C TYR A 80 -8.19 -0.77 8.19
N GLU A 81 -8.27 -1.62 9.21
CA GLU A 81 -7.75 -3.00 9.16
C GLU A 81 -8.46 -3.85 8.09
N ALA A 82 -9.76 -3.66 7.89
CA ALA A 82 -10.50 -4.37 6.85
C ALA A 82 -10.09 -3.91 5.45
N LEU A 83 -9.88 -2.60 5.26
CA LEU A 83 -9.43 -2.03 3.97
C LEU A 83 -8.03 -2.53 3.58
N THR A 84 -7.12 -2.63 4.56
CA THR A 84 -5.72 -3.06 4.34
C THR A 84 -5.53 -4.57 4.28
N LYS A 85 -6.48 -5.38 4.75
CA LYS A 85 -6.47 -6.84 4.57
C LYS A 85 -7.10 -7.29 3.23
N ALA A 86 -8.05 -6.51 2.72
CA ALA A 86 -8.70 -6.80 1.44
C ALA A 86 -7.72 -6.69 0.26
N SER A 87 -6.76 -5.77 0.33
CA SER A 87 -5.68 -5.59 -0.65
C SER A 87 -4.79 -6.84 -0.76
N ASP A 88 -4.49 -7.51 0.35
CA ASP A 88 -3.72 -8.77 0.38
C ASP A 88 -4.46 -9.93 -0.33
N SER A 89 -5.78 -9.87 -0.36
CA SER A 89 -6.66 -10.92 -0.91
C SER A 89 -6.86 -10.81 -2.43
N THR A 90 -6.54 -9.67 -3.04
CA THR A 90 -6.98 -9.33 -4.41
C THR A 90 -6.13 -9.99 -5.51
N LYS A 91 -4.95 -10.54 -5.19
CA LYS A 91 -4.11 -11.25 -6.17
C LYS A 91 -4.50 -12.71 -6.45
N LEU A 92 -5.52 -13.28 -5.80
CA LEU A 92 -5.91 -14.69 -5.98
C LEU A 92 -6.94 -14.96 -7.10
N ARG A 93 -7.33 -13.96 -7.89
CA ARG A 93 -8.47 -14.08 -8.85
C ARG A 93 -8.18 -13.72 -10.31
N ILE A 94 -6.96 -13.85 -10.79
CA ILE A 94 -6.70 -13.84 -12.24
C ILE A 94 -5.90 -15.09 -12.61
N ARG A 95 -6.58 -16.23 -12.70
CA ARG A 95 -6.09 -17.38 -13.47
C ARG A 95 -6.68 -17.26 -14.89
N PRO A 96 -5.88 -17.12 -15.95
CA PRO A 96 -6.39 -17.35 -17.29
C PRO A 96 -6.69 -18.84 -17.44
N ARG A 97 -7.84 -19.14 -18.05
CA ARG A 97 -8.20 -20.49 -18.52
C ARG A 97 -7.42 -20.85 -19.76
#